data_AF-A0A5K1JRD3-F1
#
_entry.id   AF-A0A5K1JRD3-F1
#
_cell.length_a   1.000
_cell.length_b   1.000
_cell.length_c   1.000
_cell.angle_alpha   90.00
_cell.angle_beta   90.00
_cell.angle_gamma   90.00
#
_symmetry.space_group_name_H-M   'P 1'
#
loop_
_entity.id
_entity.type
_entity.pdbx_description
1 polymer ?
#
loop_
_entity_poly.entity_id
_entity_poly.type
_entity_poly.pdbx_seq_one_letter_code
_entity_poly.pdbx_strand_id
1 'polypeptide(L)'
;MSFLAPVLSTPLLKVPLLLGNAAFTYHGMTPPSNPPTAAKEWKRDDTSEDFMSKAGWTHAFVKVCSATTKYIVAGLALAEVSVILARQFPGSPYSARVLDLLGNPTLALTPASAIGALLGAAGGLLRMACHRALGRLFTWELSVRDGHTLATGGPYAVVRHPSYTGHALIACGNIVLLASEGSFFVEAGLWGTGAGRAVGCAVSVYMTLLTLTLFARARQEDVMMRKEFGAQWEEWAERTPWRVVPFVY
;
A
#
# COMPACT_ATOMS: atom_id res chain seq x y z
N MET A 1 -27.42 -0.37 25.69
CA MET A 1 -25.96 -0.38 25.44
C MET A 1 -25.24 -1.71 25.75
N SER A 2 -25.91 -2.78 26.26
CA SER A 2 -25.22 -4.02 26.67
C SER A 2 -25.00 -5.09 25.59
N PHE A 3 -25.66 -5.02 24.43
CA PHE A 3 -25.52 -6.04 23.37
C PHE A 3 -24.21 -5.91 22.56
N LEU A 4 -23.64 -4.71 22.48
CA LEU A 4 -22.43 -4.44 21.70
C LEU A 4 -21.13 -4.76 22.46
N ALA A 5 -21.15 -4.74 23.79
CA ALA A 5 -19.96 -4.98 24.60
C ALA A 5 -19.28 -6.35 24.34
N PRO A 6 -20.00 -7.49 24.30
CA PRO A 6 -19.36 -8.77 23.99
C PRO A 6 -18.89 -8.84 22.53
N VAL A 7 -19.62 -8.26 21.58
CA VAL A 7 -19.24 -8.23 20.16
C VAL A 7 -17.97 -7.40 19.93
N LEU A 8 -17.86 -6.25 20.58
CA LEU A 8 -16.68 -5.37 20.54
C LEU A 8 -15.47 -5.94 21.30
N SER A 9 -15.69 -6.83 22.27
CA SER A 9 -14.61 -7.53 22.99
C SER A 9 -14.02 -8.73 22.23
N THR A 10 -14.72 -9.24 21.21
CA THR A 10 -14.22 -10.38 20.44
C THR A 10 -13.26 -9.91 19.34
N PRO A 11 -12.07 -10.52 19.21
CA PRO A 11 -11.14 -10.22 18.12
C PRO A 11 -11.71 -10.60 16.73
N LEU A 12 -12.86 -11.28 16.67
CA LEU A 12 -13.56 -11.63 15.44
C LEU A 12 -13.86 -10.43 14.52
N LEU A 13 -14.18 -9.27 15.09
CA LEU A 13 -14.41 -8.05 14.29
C LEU A 13 -13.16 -7.58 13.55
N LYS A 14 -11.97 -7.98 14.01
CA LYS A 14 -10.69 -7.68 13.37
C LYS A 14 -10.49 -8.47 12.09
N VAL A 15 -11.13 -9.64 11.94
CA VAL A 15 -10.99 -10.52 10.78
C VAL A 15 -11.35 -9.83 9.46
N PRO A 16 -12.55 -9.26 9.26
CA PRO A 16 -12.88 -8.59 8.01
C PRO A 16 -11.99 -7.36 7.74
N LEU A 17 -11.55 -6.65 8.79
CA LEU A 17 -10.63 -5.51 8.65
C LEU A 17 -9.25 -5.96 8.13
N LEU A 18 -8.70 -7.04 8.69
CA LEU A 18 -7.41 -7.59 8.29
C LEU A 18 -7.45 -8.21 6.90
N LEU A 19 -8.52 -8.94 6.58
CA LEU A 19 -8.73 -9.50 5.23
C LEU A 19 -8.87 -8.38 4.19
N GLY A 20 -9.64 -7.34 4.50
CA GLY A 20 -9.75 -6.15 3.66
C GLY A 20 -8.40 -5.44 3.47
N ASN A 21 -7.67 -5.19 4.56
CA ASN A 21 -6.33 -4.62 4.49
C ASN A 21 -5.38 -5.47 3.62
N ALA A 22 -5.34 -6.78 3.84
CA ALA A 22 -4.46 -7.69 3.11
C ALA A 22 -4.78 -7.69 1.61
N ALA A 23 -6.06 -7.86 1.25
CA ALA A 23 -6.51 -7.89 -0.13
C ALA A 23 -6.25 -6.56 -0.85
N PHE A 24 -6.68 -5.44 -0.27
CA PHE A 24 -6.55 -4.14 -0.91
C PHE A 24 -5.10 -3.64 -0.92
N THR A 25 -4.29 -3.94 0.10
CA THR A 25 -2.84 -3.66 0.06
C THR A 25 -2.19 -4.47 -1.05
N TYR A 26 -2.48 -5.78 -1.15
CA TYR A 26 -1.91 -6.64 -2.18
C TYR A 26 -2.23 -6.13 -3.59
N HIS A 27 -3.50 -5.84 -3.87
CA HIS A 27 -3.94 -5.32 -5.16
C HIS A 27 -3.48 -3.88 -5.42
N GLY A 28 -3.44 -3.02 -4.40
CA GLY A 28 -2.93 -1.66 -4.51
C GLY A 28 -1.45 -1.60 -4.81
N MET A 29 -0.65 -2.53 -4.28
CA MET A 29 0.78 -2.66 -4.56
C MET A 29 1.08 -3.49 -5.82
N THR A 30 0.05 -4.03 -6.48
CA THR A 30 0.19 -4.80 -7.73
C THR A 30 -0.36 -3.95 -8.89
N PRO A 31 0.51 -3.36 -9.72
CA PRO A 31 0.03 -2.64 -10.90
C PRO A 31 -0.71 -3.60 -11.85
N PRO A 32 -1.63 -3.11 -12.71
CA PRO A 32 -2.22 -3.92 -13.75
C PRO A 32 -1.14 -4.53 -14.66
N SER A 33 -1.24 -5.84 -14.90
CA SER A 33 -0.31 -6.57 -15.77
C SER A 33 -0.61 -6.25 -17.24
N ASN A 34 -0.12 -5.12 -17.71
CA ASN A 34 0.00 -4.85 -19.14
C ASN A 34 1.48 -4.65 -19.45
N PRO A 35 2.24 -5.73 -19.71
CA PRO A 35 3.52 -5.56 -20.38
C PRO A 35 3.22 -4.82 -21.69
N PRO A 36 3.96 -3.75 -22.02
CA PRO A 36 3.76 -3.11 -23.29
C PRO A 36 4.00 -4.15 -24.39
N THR A 37 3.01 -4.40 -25.24
CA THR A 37 3.28 -4.77 -26.64
C THR A 37 4.33 -3.80 -27.12
N ALA A 38 5.39 -4.31 -27.77
CA ALA A 38 6.60 -3.62 -28.20
C ALA A 38 6.38 -2.45 -29.19
N ALA A 39 5.47 -1.54 -28.88
CA ALA A 39 5.17 -0.31 -29.55
C ALA A 39 5.82 0.80 -28.73
N LYS A 40 7.08 1.07 -29.07
CA LYS A 40 7.72 2.39 -29.03
C LYS A 40 7.45 3.20 -27.74
N GLU A 41 8.12 2.84 -26.65
CA GLU A 41 8.44 3.81 -25.59
C GLU A 41 9.29 4.93 -26.20
N TRP A 42 8.75 6.15 -26.34
CA TRP A 42 9.53 7.31 -26.77
C TRP A 42 9.59 8.39 -25.70
N LYS A 43 10.79 8.96 -25.59
CA LYS A 43 11.25 9.96 -24.62
C LYS A 43 11.10 9.54 -23.16
N ARG A 44 11.94 8.60 -22.77
CA ARG A 44 12.51 8.60 -21.43
C ARG A 44 13.28 9.91 -21.27
N ASP A 45 12.87 10.78 -20.34
CA ASP A 45 13.62 11.98 -20.07
C ASP A 45 14.89 11.60 -19.28
N ASP A 46 15.98 11.32 -20.01
CA ASP A 46 17.31 10.99 -19.47
C ASP A 46 17.89 12.11 -18.58
N THR A 47 17.26 13.28 -18.56
CA THR A 47 17.63 14.40 -17.66
C THR A 47 17.02 14.30 -16.26
N SER A 48 16.03 13.43 -16.05
CA SER A 48 15.49 13.17 -14.71
C SER A 48 16.38 12.15 -14.00
N GLU A 49 17.10 12.58 -12.96
CA GLU A 49 17.84 11.69 -12.05
C GLU A 49 16.89 10.86 -11.16
N ASP A 50 15.83 10.30 -11.73
CA ASP A 50 14.84 9.55 -10.98
C ASP A 50 15.38 8.16 -10.63
N PHE A 51 15.64 7.96 -9.34
CA PHE A 51 16.18 6.72 -8.77
C PHE A 51 15.36 5.48 -9.14
N MET A 52 14.04 5.65 -9.30
CA MET A 52 13.14 4.57 -9.71
C MET A 52 13.04 4.37 -11.22
N SER A 53 13.46 5.37 -12.02
CA SER A 53 13.42 5.30 -13.48
C SER A 53 14.73 4.79 -14.09
N LYS A 54 15.85 4.72 -13.36
CA LYS A 54 17.11 4.17 -13.88
C LYS A 54 16.95 2.68 -14.25
N ALA A 55 17.24 2.35 -15.51
CA ALA A 55 17.15 1.00 -16.06
C ALA A 55 18.38 0.26 -15.57
N GLY A 56 18.15 -0.73 -14.72
CA GLY A 56 19.22 -1.46 -14.08
C GLY A 56 18.79 -2.05 -12.75
N TRP A 57 19.79 -2.34 -11.92
CA TRP A 57 19.61 -3.06 -10.66
C TRP A 57 18.68 -2.34 -9.65
N THR A 58 18.64 -1.00 -9.64
CA THR A 58 17.78 -0.23 -8.73
C THR A 58 16.29 -0.45 -9.00
N HIS A 59 15.86 -0.49 -10.27
CA HIS A 59 14.47 -0.77 -10.63
C HIS A 59 14.07 -2.21 -10.31
N ALA A 60 14.95 -3.18 -10.59
CA ALA A 60 14.75 -4.58 -10.22
C ALA A 60 14.65 -4.72 -8.68
N PHE A 61 15.52 -4.03 -7.95
CA PHE A 61 15.52 -4.00 -6.49
C PHE A 61 14.22 -3.44 -5.93
N VAL A 62 13.74 -2.28 -6.41
CA VAL A 62 12.47 -1.69 -5.95
C VAL A 62 11.29 -2.63 -6.23
N LYS A 63 11.25 -3.29 -7.39
CA LYS A 63 10.21 -4.28 -7.71
C LYS A 63 10.24 -5.48 -6.76
N VAL A 64 11.42 -6.03 -6.49
CA VAL A 64 11.60 -7.13 -5.55
C VAL A 64 11.19 -6.71 -4.14
N CYS A 65 11.66 -5.55 -3.65
CA CYS A 65 11.27 -5.05 -2.34
C CYS A 65 9.76 -4.81 -2.25
N SER A 66 9.14 -4.17 -3.24
CA SER A 66 7.68 -3.98 -3.29
C SER A 66 6.92 -5.31 -3.26
N ALA A 67 7.37 -6.30 -4.03
CA ALA A 67 6.78 -7.63 -4.04
C ALA A 67 6.95 -8.34 -2.69
N THR A 68 8.15 -8.34 -2.13
CA THR A 68 8.44 -8.95 -0.84
C THR A 68 7.63 -8.30 0.27
N THR A 69 7.58 -6.96 0.33
CA THR A 69 6.85 -6.24 1.37
C THR A 69 5.35 -6.53 1.30
N LYS A 70 4.72 -6.53 0.11
CA LYS A 70 3.28 -6.84 0.02
C LYS A 70 2.94 -8.26 0.48
N TYR A 71 3.83 -9.23 0.21
CA TYR A 71 3.64 -10.61 0.69
C TYR A 71 3.83 -10.72 2.19
N ILE A 72 4.82 -10.02 2.77
CA ILE A 72 5.03 -10.01 4.23
C ILE A 72 3.80 -9.43 4.94
N VAL A 73 3.32 -8.25 4.55
CA VAL A 73 2.19 -7.61 5.23
C VAL A 73 0.89 -8.40 5.08
N ALA A 74 0.63 -8.96 3.89
CA ALA A 74 -0.52 -9.85 3.69
C ALA A 74 -0.39 -11.15 4.49
N GLY A 75 0.81 -11.74 4.53
CA GLY A 75 1.10 -12.94 5.30
C GLY A 75 0.90 -12.72 6.81
N LEU A 76 1.36 -11.59 7.35
CA LEU A 76 1.15 -11.24 8.76
C LEU A 76 -0.34 -11.06 9.09
N ALA A 77 -1.10 -10.38 8.23
CA ALA A 77 -2.54 -10.24 8.40
C ALA A 77 -3.27 -11.60 8.34
N LEU A 78 -2.87 -12.50 7.43
CA LEU A 78 -3.43 -13.84 7.33
C LEU A 78 -3.04 -14.74 8.52
N ALA A 79 -1.81 -14.62 9.02
CA ALA A 79 -1.37 -15.31 10.23
C ALA A 79 -2.22 -14.88 11.43
N GLU A 80 -2.45 -13.57 11.57
CA GLU A 80 -3.29 -13.01 12.63
C GLU A 80 -4.74 -13.51 12.53
N VAL A 81 -5.34 -13.45 11.34
CA VAL A 81 -6.69 -14.00 11.10
C VAL A 81 -6.75 -15.48 11.44
N SER A 82 -5.73 -16.26 11.07
CA SER A 82 -5.68 -17.70 11.33
C SER A 82 -5.67 -17.99 12.84
N VAL A 83 -4.87 -17.25 13.62
CA VAL A 83 -4.82 -17.40 15.08
C VAL A 83 -6.16 -16.99 15.72
N ILE A 84 -6.76 -15.87 15.28
CA ILE A 84 -8.08 -15.43 15.80
C ILE A 84 -9.14 -16.51 15.57
N LEU A 85 -9.21 -17.07 14.36
CA LEU A 85 -10.18 -18.12 14.04
C LEU A 85 -9.89 -19.41 14.79
N ALA A 86 -8.62 -19.81 14.92
CA ALA A 86 -8.24 -21.01 15.66
C ALA A 86 -8.62 -20.94 17.15
N ARG A 87 -8.42 -19.78 17.79
CA ARG A 87 -8.82 -19.55 19.18
C ARG A 87 -10.33 -19.48 19.36
N GLN A 88 -11.06 -18.92 18.39
CA GLN A 88 -12.52 -18.83 18.45
C GLN A 88 -13.19 -20.18 18.24
N PHE A 89 -12.60 -21.06 17.42
CA PHE A 89 -13.17 -22.35 17.05
C PHE A 89 -12.24 -23.51 17.44
N PRO A 90 -12.01 -23.76 18.75
CA PRO A 90 -11.04 -24.76 19.21
C PRO A 90 -11.42 -26.21 18.83
N GLY A 91 -12.70 -26.48 18.55
CA GLY A 91 -13.17 -27.78 18.09
C GLY A 91 -12.87 -28.11 16.62
N SER A 92 -12.32 -27.16 15.84
CA SER A 92 -11.91 -27.41 14.45
C SER A 92 -10.64 -28.27 14.41
N PRO A 93 -10.54 -29.25 13.49
CA PRO A 93 -9.36 -30.12 13.37
C PRO A 93 -8.07 -29.36 13.00
N TYR A 94 -8.18 -28.12 12.52
CA TYR A 94 -7.05 -27.29 12.12
C TYR A 94 -6.55 -26.36 13.23
N SER A 95 -7.36 -26.06 14.24
CA SER A 95 -7.06 -25.03 15.25
C SER A 95 -5.79 -25.35 16.05
N ALA A 96 -5.62 -26.61 16.48
CA ALA A 96 -4.42 -27.04 17.18
C ALA A 96 -3.16 -26.83 16.33
N ARG A 97 -3.18 -27.29 15.07
CA ARG A 97 -2.03 -27.14 14.15
C ARG A 97 -1.67 -25.68 13.87
N VAL A 98 -2.67 -24.81 13.74
CA VAL A 98 -2.44 -23.38 13.53
C VAL A 98 -1.76 -22.76 14.76
N LEU A 99 -2.23 -23.07 15.97
CA LEU A 99 -1.66 -22.55 17.21
C LEU A 99 -0.29 -23.16 17.52
N ASP A 100 -0.02 -24.39 17.11
CA ASP A 100 1.31 -25.00 17.22
C ASP A 100 2.32 -24.31 16.29
N LEU A 101 1.91 -23.97 15.06
CA LEU A 101 2.78 -23.35 14.05
C LEU A 101 3.01 -21.86 14.30
N LEU A 102 1.96 -21.12 14.63
CA LEU A 102 1.97 -19.65 14.75
C LEU A 102 2.05 -19.17 16.21
N GLY A 103 2.04 -20.10 17.16
CA GLY A 103 1.90 -19.80 18.58
C GLY A 103 0.45 -19.51 18.97
N ASN A 104 0.26 -19.25 20.27
CA ASN A 104 -1.05 -18.93 20.84
C ASN A 104 -1.09 -17.53 21.47
N PRO A 105 -0.70 -16.46 20.74
CA PRO A 105 -0.73 -15.10 21.27
C PRO A 105 -2.17 -14.65 21.58
N THR A 106 -2.32 -13.77 22.56
CA THR A 106 -3.62 -13.17 22.88
C THR A 106 -3.84 -11.93 22.02
N LEU A 107 -4.64 -12.09 20.98
CA LEU A 107 -4.91 -11.02 20.01
C LEU A 107 -6.15 -10.23 20.38
N ALA A 108 -6.13 -8.93 20.11
CA ALA A 108 -7.22 -8.02 20.42
C ALA A 108 -7.44 -6.98 19.31
N LEU A 109 -8.69 -6.55 19.15
CA LEU A 109 -9.00 -5.38 18.35
C LEU A 109 -8.78 -4.12 19.20
N THR A 110 -7.70 -3.42 18.94
CA THR A 110 -7.40 -2.12 19.55
C THR A 110 -7.76 -0.99 18.57
N PRO A 111 -8.02 0.25 19.06
CA PRO A 111 -8.22 1.40 18.18
C PRO A 111 -7.07 1.60 17.19
N ALA A 112 -5.82 1.41 17.64
CA ALA A 112 -4.64 1.51 16.78
C ALA A 112 -4.67 0.47 15.67
N SER A 113 -4.92 -0.80 15.99
CA SER A 113 -5.00 -1.86 14.97
C SER A 113 -6.18 -1.67 14.00
N ALA A 114 -7.31 -1.15 14.49
CA ALA A 114 -8.47 -0.83 13.65
C ALA A 114 -8.14 0.31 12.67
N ILE A 115 -7.54 1.40 13.16
CA ILE A 115 -7.08 2.52 12.35
C ILE A 115 -6.03 2.04 11.33
N GLY A 116 -5.06 1.23 11.76
CA GLY A 116 -4.03 0.68 10.89
C GLY A 116 -4.61 -0.14 9.72
N ALA A 117 -5.53 -1.05 10.02
CA ALA A 117 -6.21 -1.85 9.00
C ALA A 117 -7.07 -1.00 8.07
N LEU A 118 -7.80 -0.02 8.59
CA LEU A 118 -8.64 0.89 7.79
C LEU A 118 -7.80 1.79 6.88
N LEU A 119 -6.68 2.34 7.37
CA LEU A 119 -5.75 3.15 6.57
C LEU A 119 -5.17 2.33 5.43
N GLY A 120 -4.69 1.11 5.73
CA GLY A 120 -4.12 0.24 4.69
C GLY A 120 -5.15 -0.20 3.65
N ALA A 121 -6.36 -0.55 4.09
CA ALA A 121 -7.49 -0.85 3.21
C ALA A 121 -7.87 0.34 2.31
N ALA A 122 -8.02 1.54 2.89
CA ALA A 122 -8.36 2.76 2.17
C ALA A 122 -7.28 3.15 1.16
N GLY A 123 -6.00 3.06 1.55
CA GLY A 123 -4.87 3.30 0.65
C GLY A 123 -4.83 2.31 -0.52
N GLY A 124 -5.07 1.04 -0.24
CA GLY A 124 -5.20 -0.02 -1.25
C GLY A 124 -6.31 0.26 -2.26
N LEU A 125 -7.51 0.58 -1.77
CA LEU A 125 -8.65 0.94 -2.61
C LEU A 125 -8.39 2.19 -3.45
N LEU A 126 -7.76 3.23 -2.88
CA LEU A 126 -7.40 4.44 -3.60
C LEU A 126 -6.42 4.13 -4.74
N ARG A 127 -5.38 3.31 -4.48
CA ARG A 127 -4.46 2.87 -5.53
C ARG A 127 -5.15 2.06 -6.61
N MET A 128 -6.05 1.14 -6.24
CA MET A 128 -6.85 0.39 -7.20
C MET A 128 -7.74 1.32 -8.06
N ALA A 129 -8.33 2.36 -7.46
CA ALA A 129 -9.09 3.37 -8.20
C ALA A 129 -8.20 4.14 -9.19
N CYS A 130 -6.96 4.49 -8.80
CA CYS A 130 -5.98 5.10 -9.70
C CYS A 130 -5.59 4.15 -10.85
N HIS A 131 -5.36 2.88 -10.55
CA HIS A 131 -5.06 1.85 -11.56
C HIS A 131 -6.20 1.73 -12.58
N ARG A 132 -7.46 1.78 -12.13
CA ARG A 132 -8.63 1.74 -13.03
C ARG A 132 -8.78 3.03 -13.84
N ALA A 133 -8.55 4.19 -13.23
CA ALA A 133 -8.66 5.49 -13.91
C ALA A 133 -7.61 5.67 -15.02
N LEU A 134 -6.37 5.23 -14.79
CA LEU A 134 -5.30 5.30 -15.80
C LEU A 134 -5.31 4.09 -16.76
N GLY A 135 -5.84 2.94 -16.34
CA GLY A 135 -5.90 1.73 -17.15
C GLY A 135 -4.51 1.35 -17.71
N ARG A 136 -4.40 1.27 -19.05
CA ARG A 136 -3.14 0.94 -19.75
C ARG A 136 -2.02 1.99 -19.62
N LEU A 137 -2.36 3.20 -19.15
CA LEU A 137 -1.41 4.29 -18.94
C LEU A 137 -0.76 4.24 -17.55
N PHE A 138 -1.19 3.34 -16.65
CA PHE A 138 -0.53 3.20 -15.34
C PHE A 138 0.82 2.51 -15.47
N THR A 139 1.90 3.24 -15.20
CA THR A 139 3.28 2.73 -15.22
C THR A 139 4.02 3.07 -13.92
N TRP A 140 4.93 2.18 -13.51
CA TRP A 140 5.91 2.52 -12.46
C TRP A 140 6.96 3.51 -12.99
N GLU A 141 7.18 3.49 -14.28
CA GLU A 141 8.17 4.31 -14.97
C GLU A 141 7.56 5.65 -15.38
N LEU A 142 8.37 6.69 -15.27
CA LEU A 142 8.06 8.03 -15.73
C LEU A 142 8.19 8.04 -17.26
N SER A 143 7.21 7.48 -17.98
CA SER A 143 7.23 7.41 -19.43
C SER A 143 5.91 7.90 -20.03
N VAL A 144 6.04 8.80 -21.02
CA VAL A 144 4.95 9.16 -21.91
C VAL A 144 4.81 8.02 -22.93
N ARG A 145 3.58 7.60 -23.22
CA ARG A 145 3.27 6.51 -24.16
C ARG A 145 2.55 7.06 -25.38
N ASP A 146 2.60 6.35 -26.50
CA ASP A 146 1.77 6.69 -27.66
C ASP A 146 0.29 6.68 -27.27
N GLY A 147 -0.40 7.79 -27.49
CA GLY A 147 -1.80 7.99 -27.08
C GLY A 147 -2.00 8.23 -25.58
N HIS A 148 -0.97 8.69 -24.85
CA HIS A 148 -1.10 9.10 -23.46
C HIS A 148 -2.04 10.30 -23.37
N THR A 149 -3.14 10.13 -22.63
CA THR A 149 -4.10 11.19 -22.32
C THR A 149 -3.93 11.61 -20.88
N LEU A 150 -4.01 12.91 -20.61
CA LEU A 150 -3.99 13.42 -19.23
C LEU A 150 -5.23 12.91 -18.48
N ALA A 151 -5.03 12.09 -17.44
CA ALA A 151 -6.12 11.63 -16.59
C ALA A 151 -6.52 12.75 -15.63
N THR A 152 -7.73 13.26 -15.79
CA THR A 152 -8.27 14.37 -14.98
C THR A 152 -9.50 13.98 -14.15
N GLY A 153 -10.02 12.76 -14.35
CA GLY A 153 -11.23 12.26 -13.68
C GLY A 153 -10.95 11.35 -12.48
N GLY A 154 -12.02 11.02 -11.75
CA GLY A 154 -11.95 10.13 -10.59
C GLY A 154 -11.02 10.70 -9.50
N PRO A 155 -10.09 9.90 -8.94
CA PRO A 155 -9.14 10.39 -7.94
C PRO A 155 -8.28 11.58 -8.41
N TYR A 156 -8.03 11.68 -9.72
CA TYR A 156 -7.21 12.74 -10.33
C TYR A 156 -7.93 14.10 -10.45
N ALA A 157 -9.24 14.13 -10.17
CA ALA A 157 -10.00 15.37 -10.05
C ALA A 157 -9.82 16.03 -8.67
N VAL A 158 -9.27 15.28 -7.69
CA VAL A 158 -9.08 15.77 -6.32
C VAL A 158 -7.64 16.20 -6.11
N VAL A 159 -6.67 15.33 -6.40
CA VAL A 159 -5.23 15.65 -6.32
C VAL A 159 -4.53 15.14 -7.57
N ARG A 160 -3.36 15.69 -7.90
CA ARG A 160 -2.63 15.32 -9.14
C ARG A 160 -1.95 13.95 -9.07
N HIS A 161 -1.54 13.50 -7.87
CA HIS A 161 -0.87 12.21 -7.64
C HIS A 161 -1.57 11.36 -6.56
N PRO A 162 -2.84 10.98 -6.74
CA PRO A 162 -3.64 10.27 -5.74
C PRO A 162 -3.09 8.87 -5.40
N SER A 163 -2.35 8.27 -6.33
CA SER A 163 -1.67 6.98 -6.12
C SER A 163 -0.56 7.05 -5.06
N TYR A 164 0.04 8.24 -4.86
CA TYR A 164 1.08 8.48 -3.85
C TYR A 164 0.47 8.64 -2.47
N THR A 165 -0.67 9.33 -2.38
CA THR A 165 -1.53 9.35 -1.20
C THR A 165 -1.94 7.93 -0.81
N GLY A 166 -2.39 7.13 -1.79
CA GLY A 166 -2.78 5.74 -1.56
C GLY A 166 -1.63 4.88 -1.03
N HIS A 167 -0.41 5.07 -1.55
CA HIS A 167 0.77 4.38 -1.02
C HIS A 167 1.12 4.81 0.41
N ALA A 168 1.09 6.12 0.70
CA ALA A 168 1.34 6.64 2.03
C ALA A 168 0.36 6.06 3.07
N LEU A 169 -0.92 5.95 2.72
CA LEU A 169 -1.94 5.32 3.58
C LEU A 169 -1.66 3.83 3.82
N ILE A 170 -1.25 3.08 2.78
CA ILE A 170 -0.79 1.68 2.92
C ILE A 170 0.41 1.58 3.88
N ALA A 171 1.40 2.44 3.69
CA ALA A 171 2.61 2.48 4.51
C ALA A 171 2.25 2.76 5.98
N CYS A 172 1.54 3.86 6.25
CA CYS A 172 1.10 4.22 7.60
C CYS A 172 0.28 3.10 8.24
N GLY A 173 -0.71 2.55 7.53
CA GLY A 173 -1.59 1.52 8.07
C GLY A 173 -0.86 0.25 8.49
N ASN A 174 0.04 -0.25 7.63
CA ASN A 174 0.78 -1.47 7.93
C ASN A 174 1.92 -1.25 8.95
N ILE A 175 2.53 -0.06 9.01
CA ILE A 175 3.47 0.28 10.09
C ILE A 175 2.76 0.35 11.44
N VAL A 176 1.57 0.94 11.50
CA VAL A 176 0.74 0.94 12.72
C VAL A 176 0.39 -0.50 13.13
N LEU A 177 0.02 -1.38 12.20
CA LEU A 177 -0.26 -2.78 12.50
C LEU A 177 0.96 -3.54 13.05
N LEU A 178 2.17 -3.26 12.53
CA LEU A 178 3.42 -3.84 13.04
C LEU A 178 3.76 -3.40 14.46
N ALA A 179 3.30 -2.21 14.88
CA ALA A 179 3.60 -1.62 16.19
C ALA A 179 2.43 -1.70 17.20
N SER A 180 1.23 -2.07 16.76
CA SER A 180 0.04 -2.06 17.59
C SER A 180 -0.01 -3.27 18.53
N GLU A 181 -0.27 -3.01 19.81
CA GLU A 181 -0.71 -4.01 20.77
C GLU A 181 -1.94 -4.76 20.26
N GLY A 182 -2.05 -6.04 20.62
CA GLY A 182 -3.10 -6.94 20.15
C GLY A 182 -2.95 -7.41 18.70
N SER A 183 -1.94 -6.95 17.94
CA SER A 183 -1.60 -7.46 16.62
C SER A 183 -0.59 -8.59 16.68
N PHE A 184 -0.63 -9.50 15.71
CA PHE A 184 0.17 -10.72 15.71
C PHE A 184 1.67 -10.46 15.85
N PHE A 185 2.20 -9.44 15.17
CA PHE A 185 3.63 -9.16 15.18
C PHE A 185 4.17 -8.76 16.57
N VAL A 186 3.36 -8.03 17.34
CA VAL A 186 3.69 -7.61 18.71
C VAL A 186 3.47 -8.78 19.68
N GLU A 187 2.29 -9.39 19.65
CA GLU A 187 1.88 -10.39 20.64
C GLU A 187 2.58 -11.74 20.48
N ALA A 188 3.02 -12.09 19.26
CA ALA A 188 3.90 -13.24 19.03
C ALA A 188 5.35 -12.96 19.45
N GLY A 189 5.66 -11.77 19.98
CA GLY A 189 6.98 -11.41 20.46
C GLY A 189 8.02 -11.25 19.36
N LEU A 190 7.62 -11.01 18.11
CA LEU A 190 8.56 -10.95 16.98
C LEU A 190 9.56 -9.78 17.14
N TRP A 191 9.15 -8.67 17.75
CA TRP A 191 10.06 -7.58 18.14
C TRP A 191 11.13 -7.98 19.16
N GLY A 192 10.92 -9.05 19.95
CA GLY A 192 11.92 -9.62 20.85
C GLY A 192 12.97 -10.49 20.14
N THR A 193 12.68 -10.93 18.91
CA THR A 193 13.58 -11.80 18.13
C THR A 193 14.48 -10.99 17.20
N GLY A 194 15.68 -11.50 16.90
CA GLY A 194 16.59 -10.86 15.93
C GLY A 194 15.98 -10.77 14.53
N ALA A 195 15.41 -11.89 14.04
CA ALA A 195 14.80 -11.97 12.71
C ALA A 195 13.54 -11.10 12.60
N GLY A 196 12.66 -11.12 13.60
CA GLY A 196 11.47 -10.28 13.61
C GLY A 196 11.82 -8.79 13.61
N ARG A 197 12.78 -8.34 14.43
CA ARG A 197 13.29 -6.96 14.35
C ARG A 197 13.80 -6.60 12.96
N ALA A 198 14.60 -7.46 12.34
CA ALA A 198 15.12 -7.22 11.00
C ALA A 198 14.00 -7.05 9.97
N VAL A 199 12.98 -7.94 10.00
CA VAL A 199 11.82 -7.87 9.09
C VAL A 199 10.98 -6.62 9.35
N GLY A 200 10.62 -6.34 10.61
CA GLY A 200 9.79 -5.20 10.99
C GLY A 200 10.44 -3.87 10.63
N CYS A 201 11.74 -3.72 10.91
CA CYS A 201 12.53 -2.55 10.52
C CYS A 201 12.65 -2.43 8.99
N ALA A 202 12.99 -3.52 8.29
CA ALA A 202 13.15 -3.50 6.83
C ALA A 202 11.85 -3.08 6.12
N VAL A 203 10.71 -3.64 6.52
CA VAL A 203 9.39 -3.27 5.98
C VAL A 203 9.08 -1.80 6.25
N SER A 204 9.26 -1.35 7.50
CA SER A 204 8.92 0.02 7.90
C SER A 204 9.81 1.05 7.21
N VAL A 205 11.12 0.81 7.15
CA VAL A 205 12.09 1.68 6.46
C VAL A 205 11.79 1.71 4.96
N TYR A 206 11.59 0.55 4.32
CA TYR A 206 11.29 0.51 2.89
C TYR A 206 10.03 1.30 2.53
N MET A 207 8.91 1.06 3.24
CA MET A 207 7.65 1.76 3.00
C MET A 207 7.76 3.27 3.23
N THR A 208 8.51 3.67 4.25
CA THR A 208 8.75 5.09 4.56
C THR A 208 9.60 5.74 3.47
N LEU A 209 10.73 5.14 3.10
CA LEU A 209 11.61 5.66 2.05
C LEU A 209 10.88 5.74 0.71
N LEU A 210 10.12 4.70 0.34
CA LEU A 210 9.34 4.71 -0.89
C LEU A 210 8.31 5.85 -0.88
N THR A 211 7.59 6.05 0.24
CA THR A 211 6.65 7.17 0.37
C THR A 211 7.34 8.52 0.17
N LEU A 212 8.50 8.75 0.81
CA LEU A 212 9.27 9.99 0.66
C LEU A 212 9.77 10.18 -0.78
N THR A 213 10.27 9.13 -1.42
CA THR A 213 10.70 9.16 -2.82
C THR A 213 9.55 9.52 -3.75
N LEU A 214 8.36 8.93 -3.57
CA LEU A 214 7.19 9.25 -4.38
C LEU A 214 6.75 10.71 -4.23
N PHE A 215 6.81 11.24 -3.00
CA PHE A 215 6.43 12.63 -2.72
C PHE A 215 7.44 13.62 -3.34
N ALA A 216 8.74 13.31 -3.28
CA ALA A 216 9.77 14.09 -3.96
C ALA A 216 9.63 14.01 -5.49
N ARG A 217 9.29 12.82 -6.00
CA ARG A 217 9.08 12.55 -7.43
C ARG A 217 7.89 13.31 -8.02
N ALA A 218 6.81 13.52 -7.25
CA ALA A 218 5.60 14.23 -7.70
C ALA A 218 5.91 15.56 -8.43
N ARG A 219 6.87 16.35 -7.93
CA ARG A 219 7.27 17.62 -8.58
C ARG A 219 7.92 17.40 -9.95
N GLN A 220 8.75 16.37 -10.10
CA GLN A 220 9.41 16.05 -11.36
C GLN A 220 8.38 15.54 -12.38
N GLU A 221 7.42 14.74 -11.93
CA GLU A 221 6.33 14.27 -12.80
C GLU A 221 5.45 15.42 -13.28
N ASP A 222 5.12 16.38 -12.41
CA ASP A 222 4.40 17.60 -12.77
C ASP A 222 5.13 18.38 -13.88
N VAL A 223 6.44 18.56 -13.75
CA VAL A 223 7.25 19.27 -14.75
C VAL A 223 7.24 18.54 -16.09
N MET A 224 7.39 17.22 -16.08
CA MET A 224 7.30 16.42 -17.29
C MET A 224 5.90 16.47 -17.91
N MET A 225 4.85 16.32 -17.11
CA MET A 225 3.46 16.38 -17.58
C MET A 225 3.12 17.76 -18.15
N ARG A 226 3.61 18.85 -17.56
CA ARG A 226 3.47 20.20 -18.12
C ARG A 226 4.20 20.36 -19.44
N LYS A 227 5.43 19.82 -19.55
CA LYS A 227 6.24 19.86 -20.79
C LYS A 227 5.55 19.11 -21.94
N GLU A 228 4.87 18.00 -21.63
CA GLU A 228 4.20 17.16 -22.62
C GLU A 228 2.81 17.71 -23.02
N PHE A 229 1.97 18.06 -22.04
CA PHE A 229 0.56 18.43 -22.27
C PHE A 229 0.31 19.94 -22.35
N GLY A 230 1.29 20.78 -22.00
CA GLY A 230 1.21 22.23 -22.11
C GLY A 230 -0.04 22.83 -21.46
N ALA A 231 -0.83 23.57 -22.25
CA ALA A 231 -2.03 24.26 -21.79
C ALA A 231 -3.09 23.33 -21.16
N GLN A 232 -3.21 22.08 -21.63
CA GLN A 232 -4.16 21.13 -21.05
C GLN A 232 -3.80 20.78 -19.60
N TRP A 233 -2.51 20.65 -19.31
CA TRP A 233 -2.04 20.42 -17.95
C TRP A 233 -2.23 21.65 -17.08
N GLU A 234 -2.00 22.85 -17.62
CA GLU A 234 -2.19 24.11 -16.87
C GLU A 234 -3.65 24.30 -16.46
N GLU A 235 -4.60 24.15 -17.38
CA GLU A 235 -6.04 24.24 -17.09
C GLU A 235 -6.50 23.18 -16.06
N TRP A 236 -5.95 21.97 -16.14
CA TRP A 236 -6.26 20.92 -15.15
C TRP A 236 -5.62 21.21 -13.79
N ALA A 237 -4.36 21.66 -13.76
CA ALA A 237 -3.63 21.97 -12.53
C ALA A 237 -4.23 23.17 -11.78
N GLU A 238 -4.83 24.14 -12.50
CA GLU A 238 -5.61 25.22 -11.88
C GLU A 238 -6.85 24.70 -11.15
N ARG A 239 -7.56 23.73 -11.75
CA ARG A 239 -8.72 23.07 -11.12
C ARG A 239 -8.33 22.09 -10.01
N THR A 240 -7.13 21.52 -10.09
CA THR A 240 -6.62 20.49 -9.18
C THR A 240 -5.31 20.96 -8.54
N PRO A 241 -5.34 21.95 -7.63
CA PRO A 241 -4.14 22.65 -7.19
C PRO A 241 -3.20 21.75 -6.37
N TRP A 242 -3.76 20.79 -5.62
CA TRP A 242 -3.00 19.94 -4.69
C TRP A 242 -2.32 18.77 -5.42
N ARG A 243 -1.07 18.50 -5.09
CA ARG A 243 -0.27 17.42 -5.66
C ARG A 243 -0.62 16.08 -5.05
N VAL A 244 -0.57 15.95 -3.73
CA VAL A 244 -0.64 14.65 -3.04
C VAL A 244 -1.64 14.65 -1.90
N VAL A 245 -1.67 15.71 -1.09
CA VAL A 245 -2.54 15.79 0.10
C VAL A 245 -3.50 16.97 -0.10
N PRO A 246 -4.82 16.71 -0.19
CA PRO A 246 -5.79 17.79 -0.32
C PRO A 246 -5.60 18.84 0.77
N PHE A 247 -5.67 20.12 0.39
CA PHE A 247 -5.55 21.27 1.28
C PHE A 247 -4.17 21.46 1.95
N VAL A 248 -3.17 20.64 1.65
CA VAL A 248 -1.83 20.73 2.26
C VAL A 248 -0.73 20.87 1.20
N TYR A 249 -0.67 19.92 0.26
CA TYR A 249 0.42 19.81 -0.71
C TYR A 249 -0.05 19.22 -2.03
#